data_AF-A0A7S2PR56-F1
#
_entry.id   AF-A0A7S2PR56-F1
#
_cell.length_a   1.000
_cell.length_b   1.000
_cell.length_c   1.000
_cell.angle_alpha   90.00
_cell.angle_beta   90.00
_cell.angle_gamma   90.00
#
_symmetry.space_group_name_H-M   'P 1'
#
loop_
_entity.id
_entity.type
_entity.pdbx_description
1 polymer ?
#
loop_
_entity_poly.entity_id
_entity_poly.type
_entity_poly.pdbx_seq_one_letter_code
_entity_poly.pdbx_strand_id
1 'polypeptide(L)'
;KHRAAPKEQKRWKMPPPVVRSVVFIQALIRRRAFLLSFLGSAKPDPEDIARVVDQAPPDPLVSVALYFCRRARNPSFVDFDREALAVAGIVSQKERTIKMSDVEEVEHFYRGLVPDDHMSLVILKEKLDSMVVKAQEDLQDTIRLMESPTPAKVRAAIEHCRASVYVPDMMANRVFSESLLRLEECCEATAEAFRRDFGRAATVPEIDAIRARVEDAYGPVETSVREEGDLVRQRRTQYLEMELDTRWSRPFAGPLPPHSRAARRYELELGKDNPKVRDFVQEERRYVVALEAALEVDLSTLQGKLRELVQKRRDARARSIIADLDERIDDVNSEVQRVIEQGIVQIGCDNPKVTQRAKEMLSLDAHSAVYSMQAERVAEELRFEIARNDPSPEAGDRRRGAAMNVEALLDRLSPLHLVQNTLRDEFAQELADVAAARRAAQAGGGP
;
A
#
# COMPACT_ATOMS: atom_id res chain seq x y z
N LYS A 1 18.72 -44.69 -27.97
CA LYS A 1 17.54 -44.16 -27.23
C LYS A 1 16.35 -44.20 -28.18
N HIS A 2 15.42 -45.13 -27.94
CA HIS A 2 14.25 -45.35 -28.79
C HIS A 2 13.42 -44.06 -28.89
N ARG A 3 13.24 -43.56 -30.12
CA ARG A 3 12.24 -42.54 -30.45
C ARG A 3 10.89 -43.14 -30.05
N ALA A 4 10.27 -42.57 -29.02
CA ALA A 4 8.89 -42.89 -28.69
C ALA A 4 8.03 -42.66 -29.94
N ALA A 5 7.24 -43.67 -30.31
CA ALA A 5 6.24 -43.55 -31.36
C ALA A 5 5.31 -42.35 -31.06
N PRO A 6 4.78 -41.66 -32.09
CA PRO A 6 3.82 -40.60 -31.87
C PRO A 6 2.63 -41.17 -31.10
N LYS A 7 2.28 -40.55 -29.96
CA LYS A 7 1.05 -40.85 -29.22
C LYS A 7 -0.11 -40.79 -30.22
N GLU A 8 -0.94 -41.84 -30.23
CA GLU A 8 -2.16 -41.90 -31.02
C GLU A 8 -2.90 -40.57 -30.93
N GLN A 9 -3.03 -39.88 -32.07
CA GLN A 9 -3.90 -38.71 -32.18
C GLN A 9 -5.28 -39.15 -31.70
N LYS A 10 -5.79 -38.52 -30.63
CA LYS A 10 -7.20 -38.66 -30.25
C LYS A 10 -8.03 -38.35 -31.50
N ARG A 11 -8.55 -39.38 -32.16
CA ARG A 11 -9.50 -39.19 -33.26
C ARG A 11 -10.68 -38.43 -32.68
N TRP A 12 -10.84 -37.20 -33.12
CA TRP A 12 -11.98 -36.37 -32.76
C TRP A 12 -13.25 -37.14 -33.15
N LYS A 13 -14.03 -37.58 -32.15
CA LYS A 13 -15.31 -38.27 -32.38
C LYS A 13 -16.31 -37.33 -33.07
N MET A 14 -16.12 -36.02 -32.95
CA MET A 14 -16.94 -34.99 -33.58
C MET A 14 -16.06 -33.91 -34.22
N PRO A 15 -16.41 -33.43 -35.43
CA PRO A 15 -15.72 -32.30 -36.06
C PRO A 15 -15.89 -30.98 -35.30
N PRO A 16 -14.91 -30.07 -35.39
CA PRO A 16 -14.99 -28.74 -34.80
C PRO A 16 -16.26 -27.97 -35.20
N PRO A 17 -16.82 -27.11 -34.33
CA PRO A 17 -18.01 -26.30 -34.65
C PRO A 17 -17.86 -25.47 -35.93
N VAL A 18 -16.66 -24.95 -36.20
CA VAL A 18 -16.36 -24.18 -37.41
C VAL A 18 -16.53 -25.03 -38.67
N VAL A 19 -15.96 -26.24 -38.68
CA VAL A 19 -16.11 -27.18 -39.81
C VAL A 19 -17.57 -27.52 -40.06
N ARG A 20 -18.33 -27.80 -38.99
CA ARG A 20 -19.78 -28.08 -39.08
C ARG A 20 -20.56 -26.89 -39.65
N SER A 21 -20.19 -25.68 -39.25
CA SER A 21 -20.83 -24.44 -39.72
C SER A 21 -20.55 -24.17 -41.20
N VAL A 22 -19.33 -24.46 -41.67
CA VAL A 22 -19.00 -24.35 -43.10
C VAL A 22 -19.82 -25.32 -43.93
N VAL A 23 -19.93 -26.60 -43.50
CA VAL A 23 -20.76 -27.60 -44.17
C VAL A 23 -22.24 -27.19 -44.17
N PHE A 24 -22.73 -26.63 -43.06
CA PHE A 24 -24.09 -26.09 -42.96
C PHE A 24 -24.35 -24.99 -43.99
N ILE A 25 -23.44 -24.01 -44.08
CA ILE A 25 -23.56 -22.90 -45.03
C ILE A 25 -23.52 -23.43 -46.46
N GLN A 26 -22.64 -24.38 -46.77
CA GLN A 26 -22.60 -25.02 -48.09
C GLN A 26 -23.93 -25.73 -48.44
N ALA A 27 -24.52 -26.45 -47.49
CA ALA A 27 -25.82 -27.10 -47.67
C ALA A 27 -26.93 -26.07 -47.90
N LEU A 28 -26.93 -24.97 -47.13
CA LEU A 28 -27.89 -23.87 -47.28
C LEU A 28 -27.77 -23.20 -48.65
N ILE A 29 -26.54 -22.90 -49.10
CA ILE A 29 -26.29 -22.32 -50.42
C ILE A 29 -26.76 -23.27 -51.52
N ARG A 30 -26.45 -24.56 -51.44
CA ARG A 30 -26.89 -25.57 -52.43
C ARG A 30 -28.41 -25.67 -52.51
N ARG A 31 -29.08 -25.75 -51.36
CA ARG A 31 -30.54 -25.80 -51.30
C ARG A 31 -31.16 -24.51 -51.85
N ARG A 32 -30.63 -23.34 -51.48
CA ARG A 32 -31.11 -22.05 -52.00
C ARG A 32 -30.88 -21.90 -53.50
N ALA A 33 -29.70 -22.29 -54.01
CA ALA A 33 -29.39 -22.25 -55.43
C ALA A 33 -30.32 -23.15 -56.23
N PHE A 34 -30.59 -24.36 -55.73
CA PHE A 34 -31.59 -25.26 -56.31
C PHE A 34 -32.98 -24.62 -56.34
N LEU A 35 -33.46 -24.11 -55.20
CA LEU A 35 -34.78 -23.48 -55.15
C LEU A 35 -34.87 -22.28 -56.10
N LEU A 36 -33.83 -21.45 -56.19
CA LEU A 36 -33.77 -20.33 -57.13
C LEU A 36 -33.76 -20.77 -58.60
N SER A 37 -33.06 -21.86 -58.94
CA SER A 37 -33.00 -22.34 -60.33
C SER A 37 -34.32 -22.95 -60.81
N PHE A 38 -35.11 -23.53 -59.91
CA PHE A 38 -36.36 -24.22 -60.25
C PHE A 38 -37.62 -23.36 -60.04
N LEU A 39 -37.62 -22.45 -59.06
CA LEU A 39 -38.79 -21.61 -58.75
C LEU A 39 -38.69 -20.18 -59.30
N GLY A 40 -37.52 -19.77 -59.80
CA GLY A 40 -37.29 -18.40 -60.27
C GLY A 40 -37.45 -17.34 -59.16
N SER A 41 -37.53 -16.07 -59.55
CA SER A 41 -37.66 -14.91 -58.64
C SER A 41 -39.10 -14.37 -58.53
N ALA A 42 -40.06 -14.99 -59.21
CA ALA A 42 -41.48 -14.67 -59.11
C ALA A 42 -42.14 -15.54 -58.01
N LYS A 43 -43.23 -15.05 -57.39
CA LYS A 43 -44.00 -15.80 -56.38
C LYS A 43 -44.51 -17.11 -57.00
N PRO A 44 -43.97 -18.28 -56.63
CA PRO A 44 -44.39 -19.54 -57.23
C PRO A 44 -45.70 -20.00 -56.59
N ASP A 45 -46.51 -20.74 -57.35
CA ASP A 45 -47.74 -21.32 -56.82
C ASP A 45 -47.43 -22.35 -55.70
N PRO A 46 -48.24 -22.44 -54.62
CA PRO A 46 -47.96 -23.31 -53.48
C PRO A 46 -47.79 -24.80 -53.83
N GLU A 47 -48.47 -25.28 -54.88
CA GLU A 47 -48.33 -26.66 -55.37
C GLU A 47 -47.00 -26.92 -56.07
N ASP A 48 -46.48 -25.92 -56.81
CA ASP A 48 -45.16 -26.01 -57.44
C ASP A 48 -44.04 -25.91 -56.40
N ILE A 49 -44.23 -25.11 -55.35
CA ILE A 49 -43.32 -25.09 -54.20
C ILE A 49 -43.25 -26.48 -53.55
N ALA A 50 -44.40 -27.12 -53.28
CA ALA A 50 -44.42 -28.44 -52.65
C ALA A 50 -43.68 -29.51 -53.49
N ARG A 51 -43.94 -29.55 -54.82
CA ARG A 51 -43.29 -30.51 -55.74
C ARG A 51 -41.78 -30.30 -55.86
N VAL A 52 -41.33 -29.04 -55.88
CA VAL A 52 -39.90 -28.72 -56.00
C VAL A 52 -39.17 -28.92 -54.66
N VAL A 53 -39.83 -28.67 -53.53
CA VAL A 53 -39.25 -28.89 -52.19
C VAL A 53 -38.96 -30.37 -51.92
N ASP A 54 -39.80 -31.29 -52.41
CA ASP A 54 -39.56 -32.74 -52.29
C ASP A 54 -38.35 -33.22 -53.10
N GLN A 55 -37.98 -32.48 -54.16
CA GLN A 55 -36.79 -32.75 -54.99
C GLN A 55 -35.56 -31.95 -54.55
N ALA A 56 -35.74 -30.98 -53.65
CA ALA A 56 -34.66 -30.13 -53.19
C ALA A 56 -33.65 -30.92 -52.32
N PRO A 57 -32.36 -30.51 -52.29
CA PRO A 57 -31.41 -31.02 -51.32
C PRO A 57 -32.00 -30.94 -49.91
N PRO A 58 -31.77 -31.92 -49.01
CA PRO A 58 -32.38 -31.96 -47.68
C PRO A 58 -32.17 -30.67 -46.90
N ASP A 59 -33.01 -30.44 -45.88
CA ASP A 59 -32.84 -29.28 -45.00
C ASP A 59 -31.38 -29.18 -44.52
N PRO A 60 -30.77 -27.98 -44.42
CA PRO A 60 -29.36 -27.85 -44.08
C PRO A 60 -28.95 -28.58 -42.80
N LEU A 61 -29.81 -28.64 -41.77
CA LEU A 61 -29.52 -29.40 -40.55
C LEU A 61 -29.46 -30.92 -40.83
N VAL A 62 -30.40 -31.43 -41.62
CA VAL A 62 -30.45 -32.84 -42.03
C VAL A 62 -29.26 -33.19 -42.93
N SER A 63 -28.90 -32.29 -43.83
CA SER A 63 -27.76 -32.43 -44.74
C SER A 63 -26.43 -32.48 -43.99
N VAL A 64 -26.23 -31.63 -42.97
CA VAL A 64 -25.07 -31.67 -42.08
C VAL A 64 -25.00 -32.99 -41.31
N ALA A 65 -26.12 -33.43 -40.73
CA ALA A 65 -26.18 -34.71 -40.02
C ALA A 65 -25.82 -35.89 -40.95
N LEU A 66 -26.43 -35.95 -42.14
CA LEU A 66 -26.15 -36.98 -43.14
C LEU A 66 -24.69 -36.94 -43.61
N TYR A 67 -24.12 -35.75 -43.81
CA TYR A 67 -22.72 -35.58 -44.19
C TYR A 67 -21.78 -36.20 -43.15
N PHE A 68 -21.95 -35.87 -41.88
CA PHE A 68 -21.08 -36.37 -40.82
C PHE A 68 -21.32 -37.85 -40.50
N CYS A 69 -22.56 -38.35 -40.61
CA CYS A 69 -22.83 -39.78 -40.52
C CYS A 69 -22.12 -40.56 -41.65
N ARG A 70 -22.14 -40.04 -42.88
CA ARG A 70 -21.43 -40.67 -44.02
C ARG A 70 -19.92 -40.60 -43.86
N ARG A 71 -19.37 -39.45 -43.43
CA ARG A 71 -17.95 -39.28 -43.12
C ARG A 71 -17.48 -40.27 -42.05
N ALA A 72 -18.28 -40.49 -41.01
CA ALA A 72 -17.94 -41.44 -39.96
C ALA A 72 -17.98 -42.90 -40.45
N ARG A 73 -18.95 -43.24 -41.30
CA ARG A 73 -19.10 -44.59 -41.87
C ARG A 73 -18.02 -44.92 -42.92
N ASN A 74 -17.69 -43.96 -43.78
CA ASN A 74 -16.68 -44.11 -44.82
C ASN A 74 -15.93 -42.79 -45.03
N PRO A 75 -14.75 -42.61 -44.42
CA PRO A 75 -13.95 -41.40 -44.55
C PRO A 75 -13.54 -41.08 -46.00
N SER A 76 -13.36 -42.08 -46.88
CA SER A 76 -12.97 -41.86 -48.28
C SER A 76 -14.06 -41.21 -49.14
N PHE A 77 -15.28 -41.09 -48.63
CA PHE A 77 -16.35 -40.31 -49.27
C PHE A 77 -16.05 -38.81 -49.29
N VAL A 78 -15.19 -38.33 -48.37
CA VAL A 78 -14.85 -36.92 -48.23
C VAL A 78 -13.54 -36.63 -48.96
N ASP A 79 -13.57 -35.64 -49.86
CA ASP A 79 -12.37 -35.02 -50.42
C ASP A 79 -11.82 -34.04 -49.36
N PHE A 80 -10.90 -34.54 -48.53
CA PHE A 80 -10.33 -33.77 -47.43
C PHE A 80 -9.49 -32.59 -47.91
N ASP A 81 -8.86 -32.69 -49.07
CA ASP A 81 -8.04 -31.61 -49.63
C ASP A 81 -8.92 -30.40 -49.98
N ARG A 82 -10.06 -30.65 -50.67
CA ARG A 82 -11.03 -29.60 -51.00
C ARG A 82 -11.77 -29.05 -49.79
N GLU A 83 -12.18 -29.92 -48.86
CA GLU A 83 -12.85 -29.48 -47.62
C GLU A 83 -11.92 -28.57 -46.80
N ALA A 84 -10.68 -29.03 -46.55
CA ALA A 84 -9.71 -28.31 -45.75
C ALA A 84 -9.35 -26.96 -46.38
N LEU A 85 -9.17 -26.90 -47.71
CA LEU A 85 -8.90 -25.64 -48.40
C LEU A 85 -10.06 -24.66 -48.31
N ALA A 86 -11.30 -25.14 -48.49
CA ALA A 86 -12.50 -24.30 -48.38
C ALA A 86 -12.69 -23.76 -46.95
N VAL A 87 -12.48 -24.60 -45.93
CA VAL A 87 -12.54 -24.19 -44.53
C VAL A 87 -11.43 -23.19 -44.22
N ALA A 88 -10.18 -23.46 -44.61
CA ALA A 88 -9.05 -22.55 -44.39
C ALA A 88 -9.26 -21.18 -45.07
N GLY A 89 -9.80 -21.16 -46.30
CA GLY A 89 -10.15 -19.93 -47.01
C GLY A 89 -11.21 -19.11 -46.27
N ILE A 90 -12.26 -19.75 -45.72
CA ILE A 90 -13.30 -19.06 -44.95
C ILE A 90 -12.74 -18.55 -43.61
N VAL A 91 -11.96 -19.38 -42.92
CA VAL A 91 -11.36 -19.06 -41.63
C VAL A 91 -10.37 -17.90 -41.74
N SER A 92 -9.50 -17.91 -42.75
CA SER A 92 -8.50 -16.85 -42.96
C SER A 92 -9.14 -15.47 -43.22
N GLN A 93 -10.23 -15.43 -44.00
CA GLN A 93 -10.96 -14.21 -44.34
C GLN A 93 -11.81 -13.65 -43.20
N LYS A 94 -12.12 -14.44 -42.16
CA LYS A 94 -12.86 -13.94 -41.01
C LYS A 94 -11.91 -13.29 -40.00
N GLU A 95 -12.15 -12.02 -39.71
CA GLU A 95 -11.31 -11.25 -38.76
C GLU A 95 -11.97 -11.01 -37.41
N ARG A 96 -13.30 -10.82 -37.36
CA ARG A 96 -13.96 -10.27 -36.16
C ARG A 96 -14.65 -11.30 -35.26
N THR A 97 -14.95 -12.50 -35.77
CA THR A 97 -15.81 -13.47 -35.05
C THR A 97 -15.13 -14.80 -34.78
N ILE A 98 -13.91 -15.01 -35.26
CA ILE A 98 -13.20 -16.28 -35.10
C ILE A 98 -12.15 -16.13 -34.01
N LYS A 99 -12.16 -17.06 -33.05
CA LYS A 99 -11.22 -17.05 -31.92
C LYS A 99 -9.95 -17.79 -32.29
N MET A 100 -8.84 -17.46 -31.62
CA MET A 100 -7.57 -18.16 -31.81
C MET A 100 -7.72 -19.66 -31.54
N SER A 101 -8.47 -20.02 -30.49
CA SER A 101 -8.84 -21.41 -30.17
C SER A 101 -9.55 -22.13 -31.31
N ASP A 102 -10.44 -21.44 -32.03
CA ASP A 102 -11.22 -22.04 -33.12
C ASP A 102 -10.32 -22.38 -34.32
N VAL A 103 -9.35 -21.51 -34.62
CA VAL A 103 -8.39 -21.73 -35.71
C VAL A 103 -7.42 -22.85 -35.35
N GLU A 104 -6.93 -22.90 -34.11
CA GLU A 104 -6.09 -23.99 -33.61
C GLU A 104 -6.83 -25.33 -33.67
N GLU A 105 -8.10 -25.37 -33.25
CA GLU A 105 -8.93 -26.57 -33.28
C GLU A 105 -9.08 -27.10 -34.72
N VAL A 106 -9.31 -26.21 -35.69
CA VAL A 106 -9.45 -26.56 -37.10
C VAL A 106 -8.11 -27.03 -37.69
N GLU A 107 -7.00 -26.36 -37.38
CA GLU A 107 -5.66 -26.77 -37.81
C GLU A 107 -5.32 -28.16 -37.28
N HIS A 108 -5.54 -28.39 -35.99
CA HIS A 108 -5.28 -29.66 -35.35
C HIS A 108 -6.20 -30.78 -35.88
N PHE A 109 -7.44 -30.46 -36.23
CA PHE A 109 -8.39 -31.42 -36.79
C PHE A 109 -7.98 -31.92 -38.17
N TYR A 110 -7.47 -31.04 -39.04
CA TYR A 110 -6.99 -31.43 -40.37
C TYR A 110 -5.56 -31.98 -40.35
N ARG A 111 -4.79 -31.73 -39.28
CA ARG A 111 -3.46 -32.30 -39.08
C ARG A 111 -3.54 -33.83 -38.99
N GLY A 112 -3.07 -34.52 -40.02
CA GLY A 112 -3.16 -35.99 -40.16
C GLY A 112 -4.29 -36.49 -41.05
N LEU A 113 -5.15 -35.60 -41.56
CA LEU A 113 -6.11 -35.89 -42.64
C LEU A 113 -5.60 -35.43 -44.02
N VAL A 114 -4.75 -34.40 -44.04
CA VAL A 114 -4.04 -33.89 -45.23
C VAL A 114 -2.53 -33.85 -44.95
N PRO A 115 -1.66 -33.84 -45.98
CA PRO A 115 -0.22 -33.68 -45.81
C PRO A 115 0.16 -32.41 -45.02
N ASP A 116 1.26 -32.46 -44.26
CA ASP A 116 1.68 -31.35 -43.37
C ASP A 116 2.03 -30.05 -44.12
N ASP A 117 2.42 -30.18 -45.40
CA ASP A 117 2.73 -29.11 -46.35
C ASP A 117 1.52 -28.68 -47.20
N HIS A 118 0.34 -29.26 -46.97
CA HIS A 118 -0.87 -28.90 -47.69
C HIS A 118 -1.26 -27.44 -47.43
N MET A 119 -1.65 -26.72 -48.49
CA MET A 119 -1.90 -25.28 -48.49
C MET A 119 -2.93 -24.84 -47.42
N SER A 120 -3.92 -25.67 -47.12
CA SER A 120 -4.91 -25.37 -46.07
C SER A 120 -4.27 -25.24 -44.68
N LEU A 121 -3.29 -26.08 -44.35
CA LEU A 121 -2.58 -26.02 -43.06
C LEU A 121 -1.63 -24.82 -43.02
N VAL A 122 -1.00 -24.49 -44.15
CA VAL A 122 -0.16 -23.28 -44.28
C VAL A 122 -1.00 -22.03 -44.01
N ILE A 123 -2.15 -21.88 -44.69
CA ILE A 123 -3.08 -20.75 -44.49
C ILE A 123 -3.55 -20.64 -43.03
N LEU A 124 -3.89 -21.77 -42.39
CA LEU A 124 -4.35 -21.76 -41.00
C LEU A 124 -3.22 -21.39 -40.03
N LYS A 125 -1.99 -21.89 -40.26
CA LYS A 125 -0.80 -21.53 -39.46
C LYS A 125 -0.46 -20.05 -39.61
N GLU A 126 -0.44 -19.52 -40.84
CA GLU A 126 -0.22 -18.09 -41.10
C GLU A 126 -1.30 -17.21 -40.43
N LYS A 127 -2.56 -17.65 -40.47
CA LYS A 127 -3.65 -16.96 -39.76
C LYS A 127 -3.43 -16.96 -38.26
N LEU A 128 -3.06 -18.09 -37.67
CA LEU A 128 -2.73 -18.18 -36.24
C LEU A 128 -1.56 -17.26 -35.89
N ASP A 129 -0.48 -17.29 -36.67
CA ASP A 129 0.70 -16.45 -36.44
C ASP A 129 0.36 -14.96 -36.56
N SER A 130 -0.46 -14.55 -37.55
CA SER A 130 -0.96 -13.18 -37.66
C SER A 130 -1.80 -12.76 -36.45
N MET A 131 -2.65 -13.65 -35.91
CA MET A 131 -3.42 -13.37 -34.70
C MET A 131 -2.51 -13.26 -33.45
N VAL A 132 -1.46 -14.09 -33.37
CA VAL A 132 -0.46 -14.02 -32.29
C VAL A 132 0.29 -12.68 -32.33
N VAL A 133 0.80 -12.29 -33.50
CA VAL A 133 1.52 -11.02 -33.69
C VAL A 133 0.63 -9.84 -33.30
N LYS A 134 -0.62 -9.81 -33.78
CA LYS A 134 -1.55 -8.75 -33.43
C LYS A 134 -1.82 -8.67 -31.92
N ALA A 135 -2.05 -9.82 -31.28
CA ALA A 135 -2.27 -9.86 -29.83
C ALA A 135 -1.04 -9.40 -29.04
N GLN A 136 0.16 -9.74 -29.52
CA GLN A 136 1.42 -9.27 -28.94
C GLN A 136 1.57 -7.76 -29.06
N GLU A 137 1.37 -7.21 -30.26
CA GLU A 137 1.46 -5.76 -30.51
C GLU A 137 0.46 -4.99 -29.64
N ASP A 138 -0.82 -5.40 -29.64
CA ASP A 138 -1.88 -4.75 -28.85
C ASP A 138 -1.56 -4.78 -27.34
N LEU A 139 -1.05 -5.92 -26.83
CA LEU A 139 -0.68 -6.06 -25.42
C LEU A 139 0.57 -5.24 -25.08
N GLN A 140 1.59 -5.24 -25.95
CA GLN A 140 2.80 -4.45 -25.75
C GLN A 140 2.49 -2.95 -25.74
N ASP A 141 1.66 -2.48 -26.66
CA ASP A 141 1.24 -1.08 -26.70
C ASP A 141 0.45 -0.72 -25.45
N THR A 142 -0.45 -1.61 -25.00
CA THR A 142 -1.18 -1.43 -23.74
C THR A 142 -0.23 -1.30 -22.55
N ILE A 143 0.80 -2.15 -22.45
CA ILE A 143 1.79 -2.10 -21.37
C ILE A 143 2.68 -0.85 -21.47
N ARG A 144 3.12 -0.48 -22.67
CA ARG A 144 3.98 0.70 -22.91
C ARG A 144 3.27 2.02 -22.60
N LEU A 145 1.96 2.10 -22.84
CA LEU A 145 1.15 3.29 -22.59
C LEU A 145 0.69 3.42 -21.13
N MET A 146 1.05 2.48 -20.24
CA MET A 146 0.74 2.61 -18.81
C MET A 146 1.62 3.69 -18.16
N GLU A 147 1.00 4.73 -17.60
CA GLU A 147 1.71 5.82 -16.91
C GLU A 147 2.49 5.34 -15.67
N SER A 148 2.03 4.27 -15.01
CA SER A 148 2.65 3.68 -13.83
C SER A 148 2.52 2.15 -13.85
N PRO A 149 3.44 1.44 -14.53
CA PRO A 149 3.39 -0.01 -14.61
C PRO A 149 3.72 -0.61 -13.24
N THR A 150 2.74 -1.25 -12.62
CA THR A 150 2.95 -2.11 -11.45
C THR A 150 2.79 -3.57 -11.86
N PRO A 151 3.42 -4.51 -11.15
CA PRO A 151 3.28 -5.94 -11.44
C PRO A 151 1.81 -6.39 -11.51
N ALA A 152 0.96 -5.90 -10.61
CA ALA A 152 -0.48 -6.21 -10.62
C ALA A 152 -1.18 -5.70 -11.90
N LYS A 153 -0.90 -4.48 -12.35
CA LYS A 153 -1.50 -3.90 -13.56
C LYS A 153 -1.03 -4.61 -14.83
N VAL A 154 0.26 -4.92 -14.93
CA VAL A 154 0.82 -5.67 -16.07
C VAL A 154 0.20 -7.07 -16.15
N ARG A 155 0.10 -7.77 -15.00
CA ARG A 155 -0.59 -9.07 -14.94
C ARG A 155 -2.06 -8.97 -15.35
N ALA A 156 -2.77 -7.94 -14.88
CA ALA A 156 -4.16 -7.71 -15.25
C ALA A 156 -4.33 -7.48 -16.76
N ALA A 157 -3.41 -6.77 -17.41
CA ALA A 157 -3.41 -6.60 -18.86
C ALA A 157 -3.16 -7.91 -19.62
N ILE A 158 -2.23 -8.76 -19.13
CA ILE A 158 -2.00 -10.09 -19.70
C ILE A 158 -3.26 -10.96 -19.60
N GLU A 159 -3.91 -11.01 -18.44
CA GLU A 159 -5.14 -11.79 -18.26
C GLU A 159 -6.31 -11.23 -19.07
N HIS A 160 -6.41 -9.90 -19.19
CA HIS A 160 -7.40 -9.26 -20.06
C HIS A 160 -7.18 -9.61 -21.54
N CYS A 161 -5.92 -9.59 -22.01
CA CYS A 161 -5.56 -10.00 -23.36
C CYS A 161 -5.87 -11.50 -23.60
N ARG A 162 -5.55 -12.36 -22.63
CA ARG A 162 -5.88 -13.80 -22.69
C ARG A 162 -7.39 -14.01 -22.85
N ALA A 163 -8.20 -13.30 -22.06
CA ALA A 163 -9.65 -13.42 -22.09
C ALA A 163 -10.27 -12.83 -23.36
N SER A 164 -9.79 -11.69 -23.84
CA SER A 164 -10.34 -11.00 -25.02
C SER A 164 -10.01 -11.70 -26.34
N VAL A 165 -8.79 -12.22 -26.49
CA VAL A 165 -8.32 -12.89 -27.72
C VAL A 165 -8.59 -14.41 -27.68
N TYR A 166 -9.01 -14.94 -26.52
CA TYR A 166 -9.22 -16.37 -26.28
C TYR A 166 -7.98 -17.20 -26.61
N VAL A 167 -6.84 -16.80 -26.05
CA VAL A 167 -5.55 -17.48 -26.26
C VAL A 167 -5.58 -18.84 -25.56
N PRO A 168 -5.40 -19.96 -26.29
CA PRO A 168 -5.31 -21.29 -25.69
C PRO A 168 -4.03 -21.44 -24.84
N ASP A 169 -4.08 -22.26 -23.78
CA ASP A 169 -2.94 -22.48 -22.88
C ASP A 169 -1.68 -22.95 -23.63
N MET A 170 -1.85 -23.79 -24.65
CA MET A 170 -0.76 -24.31 -25.49
C MET A 170 -0.04 -23.21 -26.27
N MET A 171 -0.73 -22.09 -26.56
CA MET A 171 -0.18 -20.93 -27.28
C MET A 171 0.19 -19.78 -26.35
N ALA A 172 -0.11 -19.87 -25.05
CA ALA A 172 0.15 -18.81 -24.08
C ALA A 172 1.62 -18.37 -24.07
N ASN A 173 2.57 -19.31 -24.12
CA ASN A 173 4.00 -18.97 -24.18
C ASN A 173 4.39 -18.25 -25.48
N ARG A 174 3.73 -18.58 -26.61
CA ARG A 174 3.99 -17.89 -27.88
C ARG A 174 3.51 -16.44 -27.79
N VAL A 175 2.29 -16.22 -27.29
CA VAL A 175 1.69 -14.88 -27.22
C VAL A 175 2.32 -14.03 -26.11
N PHE A 176 2.50 -14.57 -24.90
CA PHE A 176 2.82 -13.75 -23.72
C PHE A 176 4.29 -13.73 -23.34
N SER A 177 5.19 -14.49 -23.99
CA SER A 177 6.61 -14.59 -23.59
C SER A 177 7.28 -13.23 -23.36
N GLU A 178 7.17 -12.30 -24.30
CA GLU A 178 7.79 -10.97 -24.16
C GLU A 178 7.13 -10.14 -23.05
N SER A 179 5.80 -10.22 -22.91
CA SER A 179 5.08 -9.52 -21.83
C SER A 179 5.36 -10.11 -20.45
N LEU A 180 5.63 -11.42 -20.37
CA LEU A 180 6.06 -12.09 -19.14
C LEU A 180 7.48 -11.66 -18.75
N LEU A 181 8.40 -11.52 -19.70
CA LEU A 181 9.72 -10.94 -19.43
C LEU A 181 9.59 -9.50 -18.91
N ARG A 182 8.72 -8.68 -19.50
CA ARG A 182 8.42 -7.33 -18.99
C ARG A 182 7.81 -7.33 -17.59
N LEU A 183 6.94 -8.31 -17.29
CA LEU A 183 6.40 -8.49 -15.95
C LEU A 183 7.51 -8.84 -14.96
N GLU A 184 8.45 -9.71 -15.32
CA GLU A 184 9.62 -10.06 -14.50
C GLU A 184 10.50 -8.83 -14.24
N GLU A 185 10.87 -8.07 -15.28
CA GLU A 185 11.61 -6.80 -15.14
C GLU A 185 10.89 -5.81 -14.22
N CYS A 186 9.57 -5.67 -14.38
CA CYS A 186 8.75 -4.81 -13.53
C CYS A 186 8.73 -5.31 -12.07
N CYS A 187 8.65 -6.63 -11.85
CA CYS A 187 8.73 -7.24 -10.53
C CYS A 187 10.07 -6.95 -9.85
N GLU A 188 11.19 -7.10 -10.57
CA GLU A 188 12.53 -6.85 -10.05
C GLU A 188 12.75 -5.38 -9.70
N ALA A 189 12.43 -4.46 -10.62
CA ALA A 189 12.58 -3.02 -10.39
C ALA A 189 11.71 -2.53 -9.22
N THR A 190 10.47 -3.02 -9.14
CA THR A 190 9.55 -2.69 -8.05
C THR A 190 10.05 -3.27 -6.72
N ALA A 191 10.58 -4.50 -6.73
CA ALA A 191 11.13 -5.13 -5.54
C ALA A 191 12.34 -4.37 -5.00
N GLU A 192 13.28 -3.97 -5.86
CA GLU A 192 14.43 -3.17 -5.46
C GLU A 192 14.04 -1.82 -4.87
N ALA A 193 13.02 -1.16 -5.43
CA ALA A 193 12.50 0.08 -4.89
C ALA A 193 11.94 -0.12 -3.47
N PHE A 194 11.13 -1.17 -3.26
CA PHE A 194 10.61 -1.48 -1.93
C PHE A 194 11.69 -1.90 -0.93
N ARG A 195 12.71 -2.64 -1.36
CA ARG A 195 13.87 -2.96 -0.50
C ARG A 195 14.60 -1.71 -0.05
N ARG A 196 14.80 -0.75 -0.96
CA ARG A 196 15.38 0.56 -0.62
C ARG A 196 14.50 1.33 0.36
N ASP A 197 13.17 1.29 0.18
CA ASP A 197 12.23 1.91 1.10
C ASP A 197 12.26 1.24 2.48
N PHE A 198 12.26 -0.09 2.56
CA PHE A 198 12.42 -0.82 3.82
C PHE A 198 13.75 -0.54 4.50
N GLY A 199 14.84 -0.40 3.74
CA GLY A 199 16.15 -0.03 4.27
C GLY A 199 16.22 1.39 4.84
N ARG A 200 15.27 2.27 4.47
CA ARG A 200 15.13 3.63 4.99
C ARG A 200 14.08 3.74 6.10
N ALA A 201 13.14 2.81 6.15
CA ALA A 201 12.08 2.78 7.13
C ALA A 201 12.68 2.56 8.53
N ALA A 202 12.36 3.46 9.44
CA ALA A 202 12.99 3.52 10.74
C ALA A 202 11.99 3.25 11.88
N THR A 203 10.69 3.25 11.59
CA THR A 203 9.63 2.95 12.56
C THR A 203 8.67 1.87 12.06
N VAL A 204 8.01 1.16 12.98
CA VAL A 204 6.99 0.15 12.63
C VAL A 204 5.86 0.72 11.75
N PRO A 205 5.29 1.91 12.03
CA PRO A 205 4.26 2.50 11.17
C PRO A 205 4.73 2.77 9.73
N GLU A 206 5.98 3.21 9.54
CA GLU A 206 6.55 3.40 8.19
C GLU A 206 6.70 2.07 7.45
N ILE A 207 7.18 1.03 8.16
CA ILE A 207 7.29 -0.32 7.60
C ILE A 207 5.91 -0.84 7.19
N ASP A 208 4.89 -0.68 8.03
CA ASP A 208 3.53 -1.12 7.74
C ASP A 208 2.90 -0.33 6.57
N ALA A 209 3.20 0.97 6.43
CA ALA A 209 2.80 1.76 5.27
C ALA A 209 3.45 1.28 3.96
N ILE A 210 4.74 0.89 4.00
CA ILE A 210 5.42 0.29 2.84
C ILE A 210 4.81 -1.07 2.51
N ARG A 211 4.50 -1.91 3.51
CA ARG A 211 3.83 -3.19 3.31
C ARG A 211 2.46 -3.01 2.63
N ALA A 212 1.68 -2.01 3.03
CA ALA A 212 0.42 -1.69 2.35
C ALA A 212 0.64 -1.32 0.86
N ARG A 213 1.67 -0.52 0.55
CA ARG A 213 2.03 -0.22 -0.84
C ARG A 213 2.49 -1.46 -1.63
N VAL A 214 3.16 -2.42 -0.98
CA VAL A 214 3.54 -3.70 -1.61
C VAL A 214 2.30 -4.49 -1.98
N GLU A 215 1.29 -4.55 -1.10
CA GLU A 215 0.00 -5.18 -1.39
C GLU A 215 -0.69 -4.56 -2.60
N ASP A 216 -0.73 -3.23 -2.68
CA ASP A 216 -1.31 -2.52 -3.83
C ASP A 216 -0.54 -2.78 -5.13
N ALA A 217 0.79 -2.90 -5.07
CA ALA A 217 1.64 -3.07 -6.24
C ALA A 217 1.61 -4.50 -6.81
N TYR A 218 1.56 -5.52 -5.95
CA TYR A 218 1.63 -6.93 -6.36
C TYR A 218 0.27 -7.66 -6.35
N GLY A 219 -0.75 -7.11 -5.69
CA GLY A 219 -2.04 -7.76 -5.50
C GLY A 219 -1.88 -9.06 -4.69
N PRO A 220 -2.71 -10.11 -4.85
CA PRO A 220 -2.68 -11.29 -3.98
C PRO A 220 -1.43 -12.19 -4.11
N VAL A 221 -0.46 -11.87 -4.96
CA VAL A 221 0.66 -12.78 -5.27
C VAL A 221 1.78 -12.70 -4.24
N GLU A 222 2.15 -13.87 -3.71
CA GLU A 222 3.31 -14.01 -2.80
C GLU A 222 4.61 -13.58 -3.49
N THR A 223 5.39 -12.77 -2.78
CA THR A 223 6.69 -12.26 -3.25
C THR A 223 7.68 -12.23 -2.10
N SER A 224 8.97 -12.38 -2.41
CA SER A 224 10.05 -12.30 -1.41
C SER A 224 10.08 -10.96 -0.67
N VAL A 225 9.62 -9.87 -1.31
CA VAL A 225 9.54 -8.54 -0.71
C VAL A 225 8.56 -8.50 0.47
N ARG A 226 7.50 -9.32 0.45
CA ARG A 226 6.57 -9.45 1.59
C ARG A 226 7.26 -10.09 2.79
N GLU A 227 7.95 -11.21 2.56
CA GLU A 227 8.69 -11.92 3.59
C GLU A 227 9.78 -11.03 4.19
N GLU A 228 10.48 -10.27 3.34
CA GLU A 228 11.46 -9.27 3.78
C GLU A 228 10.81 -8.17 4.63
N GLY A 229 9.64 -7.64 4.24
CA GLY A 229 8.89 -6.66 5.01
C GLY A 229 8.45 -7.18 6.38
N ASP A 230 7.99 -8.43 6.45
CA ASP A 230 7.64 -9.10 7.71
C ASP A 230 8.87 -9.28 8.61
N LEU A 231 10.00 -9.69 8.03
CA LEU A 231 11.26 -9.84 8.74
C LEU A 231 11.79 -8.51 9.29
N VAL A 232 11.73 -7.44 8.49
CA VAL A 232 12.15 -6.09 8.90
C VAL A 232 11.28 -5.60 10.06
N ARG A 233 9.96 -5.76 9.94
CA ARG A 233 9.01 -5.45 11.02
C ARG A 233 9.34 -6.24 12.28
N GLN A 234 9.51 -7.55 12.18
CA GLN A 234 9.83 -8.42 13.31
C GLN A 234 11.13 -8.02 14.00
N ARG A 235 12.19 -7.76 13.23
CA ARG A 235 13.49 -7.31 13.76
C ARG A 235 13.36 -5.98 14.50
N ARG A 236 12.57 -5.05 13.97
CA ARG A 236 12.31 -3.77 14.63
C ARG A 236 11.56 -3.96 15.95
N THR A 237 10.50 -4.76 15.96
CA THR A 237 9.76 -5.11 17.18
C THR A 237 10.69 -5.73 18.22
N GLN A 238 11.50 -6.72 17.84
CA GLN A 238 12.47 -7.38 18.73
C GLN A 238 13.51 -6.40 19.29
N TYR A 239 14.00 -5.47 18.45
CA TYR A 239 14.93 -4.44 18.88
C TYR A 239 14.31 -3.55 19.97
N LEU A 240 13.08 -3.07 19.78
CA LEU A 240 12.39 -2.23 20.76
C LEU A 240 12.07 -2.99 22.05
N GLU A 241 11.71 -4.27 21.95
CA GLU A 241 11.49 -5.13 23.12
C GLU A 241 12.76 -5.38 23.93
N MET A 242 13.90 -5.52 23.25
CA MET A 242 15.22 -5.61 23.89
C MET A 242 15.64 -4.27 24.51
N GLU A 243 15.34 -3.17 23.84
CA GLU A 243 15.62 -1.81 24.33
C GLU A 243 14.87 -1.53 25.64
N LEU A 244 13.60 -1.94 25.74
CA LEU A 244 12.80 -1.85 26.96
C LEU A 244 13.41 -2.59 28.17
N ASP A 245 14.16 -3.66 27.91
CA ASP A 245 14.80 -4.47 28.95
C ASP A 245 16.19 -3.95 29.35
N THR A 246 16.90 -3.30 28.43
CA THR A 246 18.35 -3.05 28.56
C THR A 246 18.72 -1.57 28.64
N ARG A 247 17.98 -0.68 27.98
CA ARG A 247 18.35 0.74 27.86
C ARG A 247 18.02 1.54 29.12
N TRP A 248 16.95 1.17 29.81
CA TRP A 248 16.39 1.97 30.89
C TRP A 248 16.78 1.40 32.25
N SER A 249 17.43 2.21 33.08
CA SER A 249 17.73 1.85 34.46
C SER A 249 16.44 1.75 35.27
N ARG A 250 16.27 0.67 36.03
CA ARG A 250 15.15 0.49 36.96
C ARG A 250 15.66 0.43 38.41
N PRO A 251 15.07 1.18 39.36
CA PRO A 251 13.98 2.14 39.16
C PRO A 251 14.40 3.35 38.31
N PHE A 252 13.44 4.01 37.66
CA PHE A 252 13.72 5.24 36.91
C PHE A 252 14.41 6.31 37.75
N ALA A 253 15.36 7.00 37.12
CA ALA A 253 16.11 8.09 37.70
C ALA A 253 16.31 9.21 36.66
N GLY A 254 16.55 10.43 37.18
CA GLY A 254 16.77 11.62 36.35
C GLY A 254 15.48 12.27 35.84
N PRO A 255 15.59 13.14 34.82
CA PRO A 255 14.44 13.89 34.33
C PRO A 255 13.42 12.97 33.65
N LEU A 256 12.13 13.28 33.83
CA LEU A 256 10.99 12.56 33.28
C LEU A 256 10.81 12.68 31.76
N PRO A 257 11.04 13.85 31.10
CA PRO A 257 10.73 14.02 29.68
C PRO A 257 11.32 12.96 28.72
N PRO A 258 12.57 12.47 28.89
CA PRO A 258 13.09 11.34 28.13
C PRO A 258 12.26 10.05 28.27
N HIS A 259 11.83 9.71 29.49
CA HIS A 259 11.01 8.52 29.77
C HIS A 259 9.63 8.65 29.15
N SER A 260 8.97 9.80 29.28
CA SER A 260 7.65 10.04 28.67
C SER A 260 7.69 10.05 27.14
N ARG A 261 8.79 10.52 26.53
CA ARG A 261 9.01 10.39 25.07
C ARG A 261 9.14 8.93 24.65
N ALA A 262 9.95 8.16 25.37
CA ALA A 262 10.14 6.75 25.10
C ALA A 262 8.83 5.95 25.24
N ALA A 263 8.08 6.20 26.31
CA ALA A 263 6.75 5.61 26.53
C ALA A 263 5.83 5.80 25.32
N ARG A 264 5.70 7.04 24.82
CA ARG A 264 4.87 7.35 23.63
C ARG A 264 5.35 6.61 22.38
N ARG A 265 6.65 6.51 22.16
CA ARG A 265 7.22 5.78 21.02
C ARG A 265 6.91 4.28 21.12
N TYR A 266 7.12 3.68 22.29
CA TYR A 266 6.82 2.26 22.49
C TYR A 266 5.34 1.96 22.35
N GLU A 267 4.45 2.83 22.86
CA GLU A 267 3.00 2.69 22.62
C GLU A 267 2.65 2.75 21.13
N LEU A 268 3.32 3.63 20.35
CA LEU A 268 3.09 3.78 18.92
C LEU A 268 3.61 2.57 18.12
N GLU A 269 4.82 2.11 18.40
CA GLU A 269 5.51 1.09 17.59
C GLU A 269 5.21 -0.36 18.02
N LEU A 270 5.03 -0.62 19.33
CA LEU A 270 4.75 -1.96 19.87
C LEU A 270 3.28 -2.16 20.25
N GLY A 271 2.52 -1.07 20.42
CA GLY A 271 1.12 -1.08 20.84
C GLY A 271 0.96 -1.03 22.36
N LYS A 272 -0.13 -0.38 22.80
CA LYS A 272 -0.51 -0.22 24.22
C LYS A 272 -0.81 -1.54 24.94
N ASP A 273 -1.07 -2.60 24.19
CA ASP A 273 -1.40 -3.92 24.73
C ASP A 273 -0.18 -4.80 24.98
N ASN A 274 1.01 -4.40 24.51
CA ASN A 274 2.23 -5.14 24.76
C ASN A 274 2.56 -5.10 26.28
N PRO A 275 2.80 -6.25 26.93
CA PRO A 275 3.00 -6.32 28.38
C PRO A 275 4.21 -5.49 28.85
N LYS A 276 5.32 -5.49 28.09
CA LYS A 276 6.51 -4.71 28.43
C LYS A 276 6.25 -3.20 28.38
N VAL A 277 5.44 -2.77 27.41
CA VAL A 277 5.04 -1.36 27.28
C VAL A 277 4.15 -0.95 28.45
N ARG A 278 3.18 -1.80 28.82
CA ARG A 278 2.32 -1.54 29.98
C ARG A 278 3.12 -1.41 31.27
N ASP A 279 4.08 -2.30 31.49
CA ASP A 279 4.95 -2.26 32.67
C ASP A 279 5.81 -0.98 32.69
N PHE A 280 6.39 -0.61 31.54
CA PHE A 280 7.18 0.62 31.40
C PHE A 280 6.34 1.89 31.67
N VAL A 281 5.16 1.98 31.07
CA VAL A 281 4.22 3.11 31.26
C VAL A 281 3.71 3.16 32.71
N GLN A 282 3.48 2.01 33.36
CA GLN A 282 3.06 1.98 34.75
C GLN A 282 4.17 2.48 35.69
N GLU A 283 5.43 2.09 35.44
CA GLU A 283 6.58 2.60 36.18
C GLU A 283 6.76 4.10 35.97
N GLU A 284 6.58 4.58 34.72
CA GLU A 284 6.66 6.00 34.38
C GLU A 284 5.63 6.81 35.16
N ARG A 285 4.37 6.36 35.20
CA ARG A 285 3.30 6.98 35.99
C ARG A 285 3.62 7.01 37.49
N ARG A 286 4.17 5.93 38.05
CA ARG A 286 4.59 5.91 39.46
C ARG A 286 5.71 6.92 39.71
N TYR A 287 6.64 7.05 38.76
CA TYR A 287 7.73 8.00 38.85
C TYR A 287 7.25 9.46 38.77
N VAL A 288 6.29 9.76 37.89
CA VAL A 288 5.62 11.08 37.84
C VAL A 288 5.05 11.44 39.21
N VAL A 289 4.28 10.53 39.82
CA VAL A 289 3.66 10.76 41.13
C VAL A 289 4.71 11.00 42.22
N ALA A 290 5.83 10.26 42.18
CA ALA A 290 6.92 10.43 43.15
C ALA A 290 7.61 11.79 43.00
N LEU A 291 7.92 12.23 41.78
CA LEU A 291 8.53 13.54 41.53
C LEU A 291 7.58 14.68 41.89
N GLU A 292 6.30 14.56 41.55
CA GLU A 292 5.28 15.55 41.92
C GLU A 292 5.12 15.66 43.44
N ALA A 293 5.17 14.54 44.16
CA ALA A 293 5.09 14.53 45.62
C ALA A 293 6.33 15.19 46.25
N ALA A 294 7.53 14.93 45.73
CA ALA A 294 8.75 15.56 46.21
C ALA A 294 8.72 17.08 46.02
N LEU A 295 8.33 17.54 44.82
CA LEU A 295 8.15 18.97 44.52
C LEU A 295 7.17 19.63 45.49
N GLU A 296 6.05 18.97 45.77
CA GLU A 296 5.02 19.49 46.68
C GLU A 296 5.53 19.60 48.12
N VAL A 297 6.34 18.65 48.59
CA VAL A 297 6.96 18.70 49.92
C VAL A 297 7.93 19.89 50.02
N ASP A 298 8.77 20.09 49.01
CA ASP A 298 9.74 21.18 48.99
C ASP A 298 9.03 22.55 48.97
N LEU A 299 8.06 22.71 48.07
CA LEU A 299 7.32 23.96 47.92
C LEU A 299 6.43 24.28 49.13
N SER A 300 5.77 23.29 49.73
CA SER A 300 4.96 23.50 50.94
C SER A 300 5.83 23.94 52.13
N THR A 301 7.04 23.38 52.26
CA THR A 301 8.03 23.78 53.26
C THR A 301 8.47 25.23 53.07
N LEU A 302 8.79 25.63 51.84
CA LEU A 302 9.17 27.01 51.52
C LEU A 302 8.00 28.00 51.70
N GLN A 303 6.79 27.60 51.33
CA GLN A 303 5.59 28.40 51.53
C GLN A 303 5.33 28.66 53.03
N GLY A 304 5.53 27.64 53.88
CA GLY A 304 5.46 27.78 55.33
C GLY A 304 6.46 28.81 55.87
N LYS A 305 7.74 28.69 55.47
CA LYS A 305 8.80 29.65 55.83
C LYS A 305 8.49 31.08 55.37
N LEU A 306 8.01 31.24 54.14
CA LEU A 306 7.66 32.54 53.58
C LEU A 306 6.52 33.20 54.37
N ARG A 307 5.45 32.46 54.70
CA ARG A 307 4.35 32.97 55.52
C ARG A 307 4.82 33.43 56.91
N GLU A 308 5.69 32.66 57.55
CA GLU A 308 6.26 32.99 58.85
C GLU A 308 7.10 34.27 58.78
N LEU A 309 7.98 34.40 57.78
CA LEU A 309 8.82 35.58 57.59
C LEU A 309 8.00 36.83 57.25
N VAL A 310 6.99 36.71 56.38
CA VAL A 310 6.08 37.82 56.04
C VAL A 310 5.30 38.29 57.27
N GLN A 311 4.86 37.37 58.13
CA GLN A 311 4.19 37.76 59.38
C GLN A 311 5.16 38.47 60.33
N LYS A 312 6.37 37.94 60.53
CA LYS A 312 7.43 38.59 61.32
C LYS A 312 7.78 39.98 60.78
N ARG A 313 7.81 40.17 59.46
CA ARG A 313 8.04 41.46 58.81
C ARG A 313 6.93 42.46 59.14
N ARG A 314 5.67 42.03 59.11
CA ARG A 314 4.51 42.89 59.46
C ARG A 314 4.54 43.35 60.92
N ASP A 315 5.00 42.49 61.83
CA ASP A 315 5.06 42.79 63.26
C ASP A 315 6.32 43.57 63.67
N ALA A 316 7.34 43.61 62.81
CA ALA A 316 8.59 44.32 63.05
C ALA A 316 8.42 45.85 63.01
N ARG A 317 9.06 46.54 63.96
CA ARG A 317 9.00 48.02 64.07
C ARG A 317 10.33 48.72 63.81
N ALA A 318 11.46 48.01 63.97
CA ALA A 318 12.78 48.57 63.73
C ALA A 318 13.18 48.40 62.26
N ARG A 319 13.69 49.48 61.64
CA ARG A 319 14.06 49.48 60.21
C ARG A 319 15.16 48.45 59.88
N SER A 320 16.11 48.24 60.79
CA SER A 320 17.15 47.21 60.61
C SER A 320 16.55 45.81 60.56
N ILE A 321 15.61 45.49 61.46
CA ILE A 321 14.93 44.19 61.48
C ILE A 321 14.09 43.99 60.21
N ILE A 322 13.43 45.04 59.71
CA ILE A 322 12.66 44.97 58.46
C ILE A 322 13.59 44.67 57.28
N ALA A 323 14.74 45.35 57.17
CA ALA A 323 15.71 45.11 56.12
C ALA A 323 16.25 43.66 56.14
N ASP A 324 16.64 43.15 57.31
CA ASP A 324 17.12 41.77 57.46
C ASP A 324 16.04 40.73 57.11
N LEU A 325 14.77 41.02 57.43
CA LEU A 325 13.65 40.13 57.08
C LEU A 325 13.30 40.19 55.59
N ASP A 326 13.46 41.35 54.95
CA ASP A 326 13.29 41.51 53.50
C ASP A 326 14.34 40.71 52.74
N GLU A 327 15.60 40.78 53.15
CA GLU A 327 16.68 39.96 52.56
C GLU A 327 16.38 38.46 52.68
N ARG A 328 15.92 37.99 53.85
CA ARG A 328 15.53 36.58 54.04
C ARG A 328 14.31 36.18 53.23
N ILE A 329 13.35 37.08 53.02
CA ILE A 329 12.18 36.83 52.17
C ILE A 329 12.64 36.66 50.72
N ASP A 330 13.56 37.50 50.27
CA ASP A 330 14.13 37.45 48.92
C ASP A 330 14.96 36.18 48.71
N ASP A 331 15.72 35.72 49.72
CA ASP A 331 16.41 34.43 49.70
C ASP A 331 15.43 33.26 49.52
N VAL A 332 14.34 33.24 50.28
CA VAL A 332 13.31 32.19 50.16
C VAL A 332 12.59 32.27 48.82
N ASN A 333 12.31 33.46 48.30
CA ASN A 333 11.71 33.64 46.97
C ASN A 333 12.63 33.13 45.86
N SER A 334 13.94 33.37 45.98
CA SER A 334 14.95 32.86 45.04
C SER A 334 15.03 31.33 45.09
N GLU A 335 14.92 30.74 46.29
CA GLU A 335 14.87 29.29 46.45
C GLU A 335 13.58 28.68 45.86
N VAL A 336 12.43 29.35 46.01
CA VAL A 336 11.17 28.96 45.36
C VAL A 336 11.31 28.97 43.84
N GLN A 337 11.91 30.02 43.26
CA GLN A 337 12.21 30.07 41.83
C GLN A 337 13.07 28.88 41.38
N ARG A 338 14.14 28.59 42.13
CA ARG A 338 15.05 27.47 41.85
C ARG A 338 14.34 26.11 41.87
N VAL A 339 13.46 25.88 42.85
CA VAL A 339 12.68 24.63 42.95
C VAL A 339 11.68 24.51 41.80
N ILE A 340 11.05 25.60 41.38
CA ILE A 340 10.16 25.61 40.22
C ILE A 340 10.92 25.34 38.92
N GLU A 341 12.08 25.98 38.72
CA GLU A 341 12.96 25.69 37.57
C GLU A 341 13.37 24.21 37.53
N GLN A 342 13.75 23.65 38.68
CA GLN A 342 14.04 22.22 38.79
C GLN A 342 12.81 21.38 38.47
N GLY A 343 11.62 21.76 38.93
CA GLY A 343 10.36 21.08 38.59
C GLY A 343 10.06 21.09 37.10
N ILE A 344 10.28 22.21 36.41
CA ILE A 344 10.12 22.34 34.96
C ILE A 344 11.06 21.37 34.22
N VAL A 345 12.32 21.26 34.66
CA VAL A 345 13.33 20.38 34.03
C VAL A 345 13.10 18.91 34.37
N GLN A 346 12.81 18.59 35.63
CA GLN A 346 12.70 17.21 36.13
C GLN A 346 11.36 16.57 35.79
N ILE A 347 10.25 17.30 35.87
CA ILE A 347 8.90 16.76 35.63
C ILE A 347 8.41 17.11 34.23
N GLY A 348 8.66 18.34 33.80
CA GLY A 348 8.22 18.85 32.50
C GLY A 348 7.47 20.17 32.60
N CYS A 349 7.63 21.00 31.58
CA CYS A 349 7.04 22.34 31.48
C CYS A 349 5.52 22.36 31.28
N ASP A 350 4.96 21.25 30.79
CA ASP A 350 3.54 21.02 30.56
C ASP A 350 2.82 20.40 31.77
N ASN A 351 3.56 20.02 32.82
CA ASN A 351 2.98 19.40 34.01
C ASN A 351 2.03 20.38 34.75
N PRO A 352 0.78 19.96 35.05
CA PRO A 352 -0.23 20.83 35.64
C PRO A 352 0.13 21.29 37.06
N LYS A 353 0.77 20.45 37.88
CA LYS A 353 1.15 20.82 39.25
C LYS A 353 2.29 21.83 39.26
N VAL A 354 3.32 21.61 38.44
CA VAL A 354 4.44 22.56 38.30
C VAL A 354 3.91 23.93 37.87
N THR A 355 3.09 23.96 36.82
CA THR A 355 2.54 25.21 36.26
C THR A 355 1.58 25.91 37.21
N GLN A 356 0.76 25.17 37.96
CA GLN A 356 -0.10 25.75 39.00
C GLN A 356 0.74 26.37 40.13
N ARG A 357 1.72 25.64 40.66
CA ARG A 357 2.57 26.13 41.75
C ARG A 357 3.42 27.32 41.34
N ALA A 358 3.92 27.34 40.11
CA ALA A 358 4.63 28.50 39.57
C ALA A 358 3.78 29.77 39.59
N LYS A 359 2.50 29.67 39.20
CA LYS A 359 1.56 30.80 39.24
C LYS A 359 1.19 31.25 40.65
N GLU A 360 1.09 30.31 41.59
CA GLU A 360 0.69 30.60 42.97
C GLU A 360 1.82 31.19 43.81
N MET A 361 3.07 30.80 43.53
CA MET A 361 4.20 31.11 44.40
C MET A 361 5.15 32.18 43.84
N LEU A 362 5.17 32.40 42.52
CA LEU A 362 6.01 33.44 41.91
C LEU A 362 5.26 34.75 41.71
N SER A 363 6.00 35.86 41.77
CA SER A 363 5.51 37.12 41.24
C SER A 363 5.35 37.04 39.72
N LEU A 364 4.56 37.94 39.13
CA LEU A 364 4.33 37.96 37.67
C LEU A 364 5.65 38.10 36.88
N ASP A 365 6.56 38.94 37.38
CA ASP A 365 7.86 39.18 36.76
C ASP A 365 8.76 37.94 36.87
N ALA A 366 8.82 37.32 38.05
CA ALA A 366 9.58 36.09 38.27
C ALA A 366 9.05 34.93 37.42
N HIS A 367 7.72 34.79 37.32
CA HIS A 367 7.09 33.80 36.45
C HIS A 367 7.49 34.04 34.98
N SER A 368 7.38 35.27 34.50
CA SER A 368 7.75 35.59 33.11
C SER A 368 9.24 35.36 32.84
N ALA A 369 10.12 35.70 33.78
CA ALA A 369 11.56 35.48 33.69
C ALA A 369 11.92 33.98 33.64
N VAL A 370 11.37 33.17 34.55
CA VAL A 370 11.62 31.72 34.58
C VAL A 370 11.18 31.05 33.28
N TYR A 371 9.95 31.30 32.82
CA TYR A 371 9.43 30.66 31.61
C TYR A 371 10.12 31.13 30.33
N SER A 372 10.52 32.41 30.24
CA SER A 372 11.26 32.92 29.07
C SER A 372 12.69 32.38 29.02
N MET A 373 13.39 32.30 30.15
CA MET A 373 14.72 31.71 30.23
C MET A 373 14.71 30.24 29.85
N GLN A 374 13.74 29.47 30.35
CA GLN A 374 13.61 28.06 29.98
C GLN A 374 13.20 27.89 28.52
N ALA A 375 12.34 28.77 27.97
CA ALA A 375 11.97 28.71 26.56
C ALA A 375 13.19 28.90 25.64
N GLU A 376 14.06 29.88 25.93
CA GLU A 376 15.30 30.08 25.19
C GLU A 376 16.26 28.89 25.32
N ARG A 377 16.39 28.32 26.51
CA ARG A 377 17.24 27.13 26.72
C ARG A 377 16.77 25.93 25.89
N VAL A 378 15.47 25.64 25.88
CA VAL A 378 14.92 24.55 25.06
C VAL A 378 14.97 24.90 23.57
N ALA A 379 14.83 26.18 23.21
CA ALA A 379 15.02 26.64 21.83
C ALA A 379 16.46 26.40 21.35
N GLU A 380 17.48 26.63 22.17
CA GLU A 380 18.87 26.29 21.84
C GLU A 380 19.04 24.78 21.58
N GLU A 381 18.42 23.92 22.40
CA GLU A 381 18.41 22.48 22.17
C GLU A 381 17.74 22.12 20.83
N LEU A 382 16.62 22.77 20.51
CA LEU A 382 15.90 22.57 19.25
C LEU A 382 16.75 23.02 18.05
N ARG A 383 17.38 24.20 18.11
CA ARG A 383 18.32 24.70 17.08
C ARG A 383 19.42 23.67 16.83
N PHE A 384 19.99 23.12 17.90
CA PHE A 384 21.05 22.13 17.82
C PHE A 384 20.59 20.82 17.16
N GLU A 385 19.42 20.29 17.55
CA GLU A 385 18.88 19.07 16.95
C GLU A 385 18.46 19.26 15.48
N ILE A 386 17.95 20.44 15.11
CA ILE A 386 17.67 20.80 13.71
C ILE A 386 18.97 20.84 12.91
N ALA A 387 20.00 21.52 13.42
CA ALA A 387 21.29 21.67 12.74
C ALA A 387 22.01 20.32 12.54
N ARG A 388 21.85 19.37 13.47
CA ARG A 388 22.41 18.01 13.34
C ARG A 388 21.82 17.22 12.18
N ASN A 389 20.55 17.46 11.84
CA ASN A 389 19.80 16.76 10.78
C ASN A 389 19.97 15.22 10.80
N ASP A 390 19.99 14.64 12.00
CA ASP A 390 20.11 13.19 12.19
C ASP A 390 18.81 12.50 11.71
N PRO A 391 18.90 11.53 10.78
CA PRO A 391 17.73 10.84 10.24
C PRO A 391 17.15 9.77 11.19
N SER A 392 17.77 9.52 12.35
CA SER A 392 17.27 8.52 13.29
C SER A 392 15.89 8.89 13.88
N PRO A 393 14.99 7.91 14.12
CA PRO A 393 13.72 8.14 14.80
C PRO A 393 13.90 8.82 16.15
N GLU A 394 14.95 8.43 16.89
CA GLU A 394 15.31 9.01 18.18
C GLU A 394 15.57 10.52 18.04
N ALA A 395 16.24 10.96 16.98
CA ALA A 395 16.46 12.37 16.71
C ALA A 395 15.16 13.10 16.32
N GLY A 396 14.30 12.45 15.53
CA GLY A 396 12.95 12.94 15.26
C GLY A 396 12.13 13.16 16.55
N ASP A 397 12.18 12.20 17.47
CA ASP A 397 11.49 12.28 18.77
C ASP A 397 12.08 13.36 19.68
N ARG A 398 13.41 13.54 19.67
CA ARG A 398 14.06 14.64 20.41
C ARG A 398 13.64 16.00 19.86
N ARG A 399 13.66 16.19 18.54
CA ARG A 399 13.20 17.43 17.88
C ARG A 399 11.75 17.74 18.21
N ARG A 400 10.84 16.78 18.01
CA ARG A 400 9.42 16.94 18.36
C ARG A 400 9.23 17.23 19.85
N GLY A 401 9.96 16.53 20.71
CA GLY A 401 9.91 16.75 22.16
C GLY A 401 10.39 18.14 22.58
N ALA A 402 11.47 18.64 21.99
CA ALA A 402 11.96 20.00 22.23
C ALA A 402 10.96 21.04 21.70
N ALA A 403 10.41 20.86 20.50
CA ALA A 403 9.38 21.74 19.94
C ALA A 403 8.10 21.77 20.80
N MET A 404 7.65 20.62 21.31
CA MET A 404 6.52 20.54 22.26
C MET A 404 6.81 21.31 23.55
N ASN A 405 8.02 21.19 24.08
CA ASN A 405 8.42 21.90 25.29
C ASN A 405 8.51 23.41 25.06
N VAL A 406 9.05 23.85 23.92
CA VAL A 406 9.05 25.27 23.51
C VAL A 406 7.61 25.77 23.44
N GLU A 407 6.72 25.08 22.71
CA GLU A 407 5.31 25.46 22.60
C GLU A 407 4.66 25.62 23.98
N ALA A 408 4.84 24.62 24.85
CA ALA A 408 4.26 24.60 26.18
C ALA A 408 4.78 25.73 27.09
N LEU A 409 6.07 26.08 27.00
CA LEU A 409 6.66 27.21 27.74
C LEU A 409 6.15 28.55 27.20
N LEU A 410 6.06 28.69 25.87
CA LEU A 410 5.57 29.89 25.22
C LEU A 410 4.09 30.15 25.53
N ASP A 411 3.27 29.11 25.67
CA ASP A 411 1.87 29.22 26.09
C ASP A 411 1.69 29.74 27.54
N ARG A 412 2.78 29.81 28.32
CA ARG A 412 2.77 30.40 29.68
C ARG A 412 3.17 31.88 29.70
N LEU A 413 3.67 32.41 28.58
CA LEU A 413 4.04 33.82 28.45
C LEU A 413 2.88 34.67 27.92
N SER A 414 2.90 35.97 28.24
CA SER A 414 1.95 36.94 27.68
C SER A 414 2.15 37.08 26.16
N PRO A 415 1.07 37.21 25.36
CA PRO A 415 1.10 37.51 23.91
C PRO A 415 2.02 38.67 23.50
N LEU A 416 2.26 39.60 24.42
CA LEU A 416 3.08 40.79 24.21
C LEU A 416 4.56 40.57 24.59
N HIS A 417 4.91 39.38 25.11
CA HIS A 417 6.27 39.07 25.53
C HIS A 417 7.17 38.85 24.32
N LEU A 418 8.28 39.60 24.23
CA LEU A 418 9.17 39.60 23.07
C LEU A 418 9.63 38.19 22.66
N VAL A 419 10.12 37.40 23.63
CA VAL A 419 10.59 36.01 23.40
C VAL A 419 9.51 35.13 22.77
N GLN A 420 8.24 35.36 23.11
CA GLN A 420 7.16 34.53 22.57
C GLN A 420 6.97 34.75 21.07
N ASN A 421 7.02 36.00 20.62
CA ASN A 421 6.89 36.32 19.19
C ASN A 421 8.13 35.84 18.43
N THR A 422 9.33 36.13 18.94
CA THR A 422 10.58 35.72 18.29
C THR A 422 10.67 34.21 18.08
N LEU A 423 10.43 33.41 19.13
CA LEU A 423 10.57 31.95 19.04
C LEU A 423 9.43 31.30 18.23
N ARG A 424 8.22 31.89 18.22
CA ARG A 424 7.12 31.39 17.37
C ARG A 424 7.40 31.64 15.89
N ASP A 425 7.99 32.77 15.55
CA ASP A 425 8.38 33.09 14.18
C ASP A 425 9.57 32.22 13.73
N GLU A 426 10.54 31.99 14.61
CA GLU A 426 11.72 31.15 14.33
C GLU A 426 11.34 29.68 14.05
N PHE A 427 10.50 29.07 14.91
CA PHE A 427 10.12 27.65 14.81
C PHE A 427 8.72 27.45 14.25
N ALA A 428 8.26 28.33 13.37
CA ALA A 428 6.89 28.31 12.86
C ALA A 428 6.53 26.94 12.24
N GLN A 429 7.47 26.29 11.56
CA GLN A 429 7.27 24.98 10.95
C GLN A 429 7.16 23.87 11.99
N GLU A 430 8.12 23.76 12.91
CA GLU A 430 8.16 22.72 13.93
C GLU A 430 6.97 22.82 14.89
N LEU A 431 6.58 24.05 15.26
CA LEU A 431 5.42 24.29 16.11
C LEU A 431 4.11 23.97 15.38
N ALA A 432 4.01 24.23 14.07
CA ALA A 432 2.86 23.83 13.28
C ALA A 432 2.70 22.30 13.21
N ASP A 433 3.80 21.57 13.08
CA ASP A 433 3.81 20.10 13.08
C ASP A 433 3.34 19.54 14.43
N VAL A 434 3.80 20.13 15.54
CA VAL A 434 3.32 19.77 16.88
C VAL A 434 1.83 20.05 17.04
N ALA A 435 1.37 21.23 16.60
CA ALA A 435 -0.05 21.58 16.66
C ALA A 435 -0.93 20.64 15.83
N ALA A 436 -0.46 20.24 14.65
CA ALA A 436 -1.13 19.25 13.79
C ALA A 436 -1.20 17.87 14.48
N ALA A 437 -0.10 17.40 15.06
CA ALA A 437 -0.06 16.14 15.80
C ALA A 437 -1.01 16.15 17.01
N ARG A 438 -1.08 17.28 17.73
CA ARG A 438 -1.99 17.46 18.88
C ARG A 438 -3.45 17.41 18.46
N ARG A 439 -3.81 18.05 17.33
CA ARG A 439 -5.17 17.98 16.77
C ARG A 439 -5.52 16.57 16.31
N ALA A 440 -4.60 15.86 15.67
CA ALA A 440 -4.80 14.48 15.25
C ALA A 440 -5.03 13.54 16.45
N ALA A 441 -4.27 13.71 17.54
CA ALA A 441 -4.46 12.96 18.78
C ALA A 441 -5.82 13.26 19.45
N GLN A 442 -6.31 14.49 19.37
CA GLN A 442 -7.64 14.87 19.87
C GLN A 442 -8.77 14.35 18.98
N ALA A 443 -8.57 14.26 17.66
CA ALA A 443 -9.57 13.75 16.72
C ALA A 443 -9.64 12.21 16.68
N GLY A 444 -8.54 11.51 16.98
CA GLY A 444 -8.49 10.04 17.08
C GLY A 444 -8.92 9.47 18.45
N GLY A 445 -9.29 10.34 19.39
CA GLY A 445 -9.78 9.96 20.71
C GLY A 445 -11.30 9.99 20.80
N GLY A 446 -11.97 8.93 20.34
CA GLY A 446 -13.33 8.62 20.79
C GLY A 446 -13.99 7.47 20.02
N PRO A 447 -14.73 6.57 20.69
CA PRO A 447 -14.78 6.22 22.13
C PRO A 447 -13.78 5.13 22.53
#